data_AF-W1YFJ4-F1
#
_entry.id   AF-W1YFJ4-F1
#
_cell.length_a   1.000
_cell.length_b   1.000
_cell.length_c   1.000
_cell.angle_alpha   90.00
_cell.angle_beta   90.00
_cell.angle_gamma   90.00
#
_symmetry.space_group_name_H-M   'P 1'
#
loop_
_entity.id
_entity.type
_entity.pdbx_description
1 polymer ?
#
loop_
_entity_poly.entity_id
_entity_poly.type
_entity_poly.pdbx_seq_one_letter_code
_entity_poly.pdbx_strand_id
1 'polypeptide(L)' 'RQSGVTIYPPQKDVFNAFRFTELGDVKVVILGQDPYHGPGQAHGLAFSVRPGIAIPPSLLNMYKEL' A
#
# COMPACT_ATOMS: atom_id res chain seq x y z
N ARG A 1 4.16 10.24 -14.92
CA ARG A 1 4.49 11.34 -13.97
C ARG A 1 4.80 12.66 -14.67
N GLN A 2 5.27 12.67 -15.93
CA GLN A 2 5.70 13.89 -16.64
C GLN A 2 4.54 14.74 -17.21
N SER A 3 3.27 14.35 -17.02
CA SER A 3 2.09 14.99 -17.62
C SER A 3 1.22 15.78 -16.63
N GLY A 4 1.74 16.15 -15.46
CA GLY A 4 0.98 16.91 -14.43
C GLY A 4 -0.07 16.10 -13.65
N VAL A 5 -0.31 14.84 -14.02
CA VAL A 5 -1.23 13.94 -13.29
C VAL A 5 -0.56 13.42 -12.03
N THR A 6 -1.24 13.53 -10.90
CA THR A 6 -0.81 12.95 -9.62
C THR A 6 -0.96 11.44 -9.65
N ILE A 7 0.15 10.72 -9.45
CA ILE A 7 0.20 9.25 -9.44
C ILE A 7 0.70 8.78 -8.07
N TYR A 8 -0.03 7.85 -7.47
CA TYR A 8 0.32 7.21 -6.21
C TYR A 8 0.68 5.73 -6.41
N PRO A 9 1.54 5.16 -5.54
CA PRO A 9 2.36 5.83 -4.52
C PRO A 9 3.52 6.62 -5.17
N PRO A 10 4.36 7.36 -4.42
CA PRO A 10 5.63 7.90 -4.94
C PRO A 10 6.50 6.83 -5.60
N GLN A 11 7.33 7.19 -6.59
CA GLN A 11 8.00 6.22 -7.47
C GLN A 11 8.91 5.27 -6.68
N LYS A 12 9.61 5.84 -5.69
CA LYS A 12 10.47 5.12 -4.76
C LYS A 12 9.75 4.06 -3.91
N ASP A 13 8.43 4.19 -3.77
CA ASP A 13 7.61 3.33 -2.93
C ASP A 13 6.88 2.25 -3.74
N VAL A 14 6.85 2.32 -5.09
CA VAL A 14 6.08 1.40 -5.95
C VAL A 14 6.41 -0.07 -5.69
N PHE A 15 7.67 -0.39 -5.42
CA PHE A 15 8.13 -1.76 -5.20
C PHE A 15 8.38 -2.10 -3.72
N ASN A 16 7.81 -1.34 -2.77
CA ASN A 16 8.05 -1.58 -1.35
C ASN A 16 7.67 -2.99 -0.89
N ALA A 17 6.64 -3.63 -1.46
CA ALA A 17 6.31 -5.03 -1.16
C ALA A 17 7.49 -5.98 -1.36
N PHE A 18 8.25 -5.84 -2.45
CA PHE A 18 9.41 -6.68 -2.74
C PHE A 18 10.69 -6.20 -2.03
N ARG A 19 10.73 -4.94 -1.59
CA ARG A 19 11.85 -4.39 -0.81
C ARG A 19 11.78 -4.77 0.66
N PHE A 20 10.59 -4.88 1.22
CA PHE A 20 10.38 -5.24 2.63
C PHE A 20 10.31 -6.76 2.85
N THR A 21 9.96 -7.51 1.81
CA THR A 21 9.95 -8.97 1.85
C THR A 21 10.70 -9.50 0.64
N GLU A 22 11.93 -9.95 0.85
CA GLU A 22 12.71 -10.60 -0.20
C GLU A 22 12.01 -11.88 -0.66
N LEU A 23 12.16 -12.24 -1.94
CA LEU A 23 11.41 -13.34 -2.56
C LEU A 23 11.62 -14.68 -1.82
N GLY A 24 12.82 -14.94 -1.31
CA GLY A 24 13.14 -16.17 -0.58
C GLY A 24 12.48 -16.27 0.81
N ASP A 25 12.09 -15.14 1.39
CA ASP A 25 11.52 -15.06 2.75
C ASP A 25 9.98 -15.04 2.75
N VAL A 26 9.35 -15.08 1.57
CA VAL A 26 7.90 -15.03 1.43
C VAL A 26 7.26 -16.28 2.02
N LYS A 27 6.34 -16.09 2.99
CA LYS A 27 5.54 -17.17 3.59
C LYS A 27 4.05 -17.06 3.29
N VAL A 28 3.56 -15.84 3.11
CA VAL A 28 2.14 -15.52 2.88
C VAL A 28 2.05 -14.43 1.83
N VAL A 29 1.05 -14.51 0.96
CA VAL A 29 0.76 -13.49 -0.06
C VAL A 29 -0.64 -12.95 0.17
N ILE A 30 -0.74 -11.63 0.37
CA ILE A 30 -2.01 -10.90 0.41
C ILE A 30 -2.11 -10.07 -0.87
N LEU A 31 -3.12 -10.36 -1.70
CA LEU A 31 -3.36 -9.65 -2.95
C LEU A 31 -4.38 -8.53 -2.74
N GLY A 32 -3.98 -7.30 -3.09
CA GLY A 32 -4.90 -6.17 -3.24
C GLY A 32 -5.23 -5.92 -4.71
N GLN A 33 -6.22 -5.07 -4.97
CA GLN A 33 -6.61 -4.70 -6.34
C GLN A 33 -5.72 -3.56 -6.88
N ASP A 34 -5.84 -2.37 -6.28
CA ASP A 34 -5.11 -1.16 -6.67
C ASP A 34 -4.61 -0.40 -5.44
N PRO A 35 -3.58 0.45 -5.56
CA PRO A 35 -3.16 1.33 -4.48
C PRO A 35 -4.27 2.33 -4.08
N TYR A 36 -4.29 2.74 -2.81
CA TYR A 36 -5.12 3.88 -2.40
C TYR A 36 -4.80 5.15 -3.20
N HIS A 37 -5.83 5.89 -3.59
CA HIS A 37 -5.72 7.05 -4.48
C HIS A 37 -5.71 8.41 -3.74
N GLY A 38 -5.78 8.43 -2.41
CA GLY A 38 -5.69 9.65 -1.61
C GLY A 38 -4.24 10.08 -1.33
N PRO A 39 -3.99 11.39 -1.14
CA PRO A 39 -2.66 11.91 -0.80
C PRO A 39 -2.07 11.24 0.43
N GLY A 40 -0.86 10.70 0.31
CA GLY A 40 -0.11 10.08 1.42
C GLY A 40 -0.63 8.70 1.87
N GLN A 41 -1.72 8.18 1.30
CA GLN A 41 -2.30 6.89 1.70
C GLN A 41 -1.45 5.71 1.23
N ALA A 42 -1.25 5.58 -0.08
CA ALA A 42 -0.50 4.47 -0.65
C ALA A 42 1.01 4.63 -0.45
N HIS A 43 1.65 3.54 -0.03
CA HIS A 43 3.10 3.46 0.13
C HIS A 43 3.70 2.13 -0.32
N GLY A 44 3.03 1.44 -1.25
CA GLY A 44 3.54 0.23 -1.91
C GLY A 44 3.32 -1.09 -1.18
N LEU A 45 2.43 -1.11 -0.19
CA LEU A 45 1.98 -2.31 0.51
C LEU A 45 0.45 -2.39 0.42
N ALA A 46 -0.11 -3.55 0.08
CA ALA A 46 -1.56 -3.75 -0.03
C ALA A 46 -2.25 -3.47 1.32
N PHE A 47 -3.40 -2.78 1.27
CA PHE A 47 -4.23 -2.38 2.43
C PHE A 47 -3.56 -1.46 3.47
N SER A 48 -2.25 -1.26 3.43
CA SER A 48 -1.51 -0.49 4.41
C SER A 48 -1.55 1.02 4.14
N VAL A 49 -1.55 1.81 5.22
CA VAL A 49 -1.39 3.27 5.21
C VAL A 49 -0.29 3.70 6.18
N ARG A 50 0.31 4.89 5.95
CA ARG A 50 1.34 5.44 6.85
C ARG A 50 0.75 5.93 8.18
N PRO A 51 1.54 5.98 9.27
CA PRO A 51 1.10 6.57 10.54
C PRO A 51 0.56 7.99 10.36
N GLY A 52 -0.52 8.32 11.07
CA GLY A 52 -1.21 9.61 10.98
C GLY A 52 -2.22 9.72 9.83
N ILE A 53 -2.29 8.75 8.93
CA ILE A 53 -3.35 8.66 7.91
C ILE A 53 -4.55 7.94 8.49
N ALA A 54 -5.76 8.47 8.24
CA ALA A 54 -7.01 7.83 8.64
C ALA A 54 -7.12 6.42 8.04
N ILE A 55 -7.51 5.45 8.87
CA ILE A 55 -7.65 4.05 8.49
C ILE A 55 -8.76 3.90 7.43
N PRO A 56 -8.48 3.37 6.23
CA PRO A 56 -9.50 3.16 5.21
C PRO A 56 -10.52 2.09 5.61
N PRO A 57 -11.76 2.12 5.08
CA PRO A 57 -12.81 1.17 5.45
C PRO A 57 -12.41 -0.31 5.28
N SER A 58 -11.68 -0.63 4.20
CA SER A 58 -11.21 -2.00 3.96
C SER A 58 -10.25 -2.49 5.06
N LEU A 59 -9.28 -1.65 5.45
CA LEU A 59 -8.33 -1.99 6.52
C LEU A 59 -9.03 -2.06 7.88
N LEU A 60 -10.00 -1.16 8.13
CA LEU A 60 -10.80 -1.20 9.35
C LEU A 60 -11.60 -2.51 9.46
N ASN A 61 -12.16 -3.00 8.35
CA ASN A 61 -12.86 -4.28 8.34
C ASN A 61 -11.90 -5.45 8.60
N MET A 62 -10.69 -5.45 8.02
CA MET A 62 -9.67 -6.46 8.35
C MET A 62 -9.33 -6.45 9.85
N TYR A 63 -9.20 -5.28 10.48
CA TYR A 63 -8.96 -5.20 11.93
C TYR A 63 -10.12 -5.69 12.80
N LYS A 64 -11.36 -5.72 12.28
CA LYS A 64 -12.49 -6.29 13.03
C LYS A 64 -12.51 -7.82 12.99
N GLU A 65 -11.97 -8.40 11.92
CA GLU A 65 -11.94 -9.87 11.73
C GLU A 65 -10.69 -10.52 12.35
N LEU A 66 -9.65 -9.73 12.67
CA LEU A 66 -8.42 -10.16 13.36
C LEU A 66 -8.62 -10.20 14.88
#